data_AF-A0A966TVX3-F1
#
_entry.id   AF-A0A966TVX3-F1
#
_cell.length_a   1.000
_cell.length_b   1.000
_cell.length_c   1.000
_cell.angle_alpha   90.00
_cell.angle_beta   90.00
_cell.angle_gamma   90.00
#
_symmetry.space_group_name_H-M   'P 1'
#
loop_
_entity.id
_entity.type
_entity.pdbx_description
1 polymer ?
#
loop_
_entity_poly.entity_id
_entity_poly.type
_entity_poly.pdbx_seq_one_letter_code
_entity_poly.pdbx_strand_id
1 'polypeptide(L)'
;MALTALALCSRALIKIGAQPIASLDEGTAEAEVAANLYPATRDAMLSLHPWSFATGQESLPRLAAVPAADFQYAFQLPTGFLRVLSAGSPGASQGLRYRILEERLHCDAEQVVLAYVFRPDEAAFPAFFAAALATR
;
A
#
# COMPACT_ATOMS: atom_id res chain seq x y z
N MET A 1 16.43 -14.50 6.31
CA MET A 1 15.09 -15.04 6.58
C MET A 1 14.09 -14.10 5.93
N ALA A 2 13.33 -14.56 4.94
CA ALA A 2 12.28 -13.74 4.36
C ALA A 2 11.26 -13.39 5.46
N LEU A 3 10.92 -12.11 5.57
CA LEU A 3 9.83 -11.67 6.43
C LEU A 3 8.53 -12.14 5.78
N THR A 4 7.72 -12.88 6.53
CA THR A 4 6.38 -13.30 6.12
C THR A 4 5.37 -12.74 7.11
N ALA A 5 4.09 -12.65 6.71
CA ALA A 5 3.01 -12.27 7.61
C ALA A 5 3.00 -13.12 8.88
N LEU A 6 3.20 -14.44 8.75
CA LEU A 6 3.34 -15.38 9.86
C LEU A 6 4.49 -14.98 10.79
N ALA A 7 5.68 -14.75 10.26
CA ALA A 7 6.85 -14.40 11.07
C ALA A 7 6.68 -13.06 11.81
N LEU A 8 5.99 -12.10 11.20
CA LEU A 8 5.67 -10.81 11.82
C LEU A 8 4.66 -10.98 12.96
N CYS A 9 3.58 -11.73 12.72
CA CYS A 9 2.55 -11.98 13.73
C CYS A 9 3.10 -12.80 14.91
N SER A 10 3.86 -13.87 14.65
CA SER A 10 4.49 -14.66 15.72
C SER A 10 5.48 -13.84 16.54
N ARG A 11 6.20 -12.88 15.93
CA ARG A 11 7.05 -11.94 16.68
C ARG A 11 6.26 -10.97 17.55
N ALA A 12 5.10 -10.50 17.07
CA ALA A 12 4.20 -9.65 17.85
C ALA A 12 3.64 -10.42 19.07
N LEU A 13 3.23 -11.68 18.88
CA LEU A 13 2.77 -12.55 19.96
C LEU A 13 3.85 -12.81 21.02
N ILE A 14 5.07 -13.11 20.60
CA ILE A 14 6.20 -13.30 21.53
C ILE A 14 6.46 -12.03 22.36
N LYS A 15 6.32 -10.83 21.76
CA LYS A 15 6.50 -9.56 22.48
C LYS A 15 5.52 -9.36 23.63
N ILE A 16 4.31 -9.91 23.53
CA ILE A 16 3.29 -9.84 24.58
C ILE A 16 3.29 -11.08 25.50
N GLY A 17 4.23 -12.01 25.30
CA GLY A 17 4.34 -13.24 26.10
C GLY A 17 3.37 -14.35 25.68
N ALA A 18 2.69 -14.22 24.54
CA ALA A 18 1.86 -15.27 23.96
C ALA A 18 2.70 -16.31 23.20
N GLN A 19 2.12 -17.48 22.96
CA GLN A 19 2.77 -18.53 22.15
C GLN A 19 2.77 -18.12 20.68
N PRO A 20 3.85 -18.39 19.93
CA PRO A 20 3.87 -18.15 18.49
C PRO A 20 2.92 -19.13 17.78
N ILE A 21 2.34 -18.67 16.68
CA ILE A 21 1.51 -19.48 15.78
C ILE A 21 2.38 -20.15 14.71
N ALA A 22 1.98 -21.34 14.25
CA ALA A 22 2.64 -22.06 13.16
C ALA A 22 2.00 -21.80 11.79
N SER A 23 0.73 -21.39 11.76
CA SER A 23 0.03 -20.88 10.59
C SER A 23 -0.95 -19.77 10.97
N LEU A 24 -1.34 -18.91 10.02
CA LEU A 24 -2.45 -17.97 10.19
C LEU A 24 -3.83 -18.66 10.13
N ASP A 25 -3.87 -19.91 9.65
CA ASP A 25 -5.09 -20.69 9.46
C ASP A 25 -5.20 -21.89 10.44
N GLU A 26 -4.39 -21.94 11.51
CA GLU A 26 -4.35 -23.09 12.42
C GLU A 26 -5.52 -23.17 13.42
N GLY A 27 -6.51 -22.26 13.32
CA GLY A 27 -7.75 -22.30 14.11
C GLY A 27 -7.58 -21.93 15.59
N THR A 28 -6.45 -21.33 15.98
CA THR A 28 -6.26 -20.73 17.30
C THR A 28 -6.81 -19.31 17.32
N ALA A 29 -7.23 -18.84 18.50
CA ALA A 29 -7.73 -17.47 18.66
C ALA A 29 -6.67 -16.43 18.25
N GLU A 30 -5.40 -16.68 18.57
CA GLU A 30 -4.27 -15.85 18.20
C GLU A 30 -4.07 -15.79 16.68
N ALA A 31 -4.19 -16.92 15.98
CA ALA A 31 -4.07 -16.97 14.52
C ALA A 31 -5.23 -16.23 13.84
N GLU A 32 -6.47 -16.42 14.30
CA GLU A 32 -7.64 -15.72 13.76
C GLU A 32 -7.52 -14.20 13.95
N VAL A 33 -7.11 -13.76 15.15
CA VAL A 33 -6.90 -12.32 15.42
C VAL A 33 -5.78 -11.77 14.54
N ALA A 34 -4.66 -12.48 14.43
CA ALA A 34 -3.53 -12.08 13.58
C ALA A 34 -3.92 -11.98 12.10
N ALA A 35 -4.63 -12.98 11.57
CA ALA A 35 -5.07 -13.02 10.17
C ALA A 35 -6.01 -11.85 9.83
N ASN A 36 -6.91 -11.48 10.76
CA ASN A 36 -7.86 -10.41 10.55
C ASN A 36 -7.26 -9.01 10.70
N LEU A 37 -6.35 -8.81 11.67
CA LEU A 37 -5.81 -7.48 11.97
C LEU A 37 -4.59 -7.12 11.12
N TYR A 38 -3.74 -8.10 10.81
CA TYR A 38 -2.46 -7.83 10.13
C TYR A 38 -2.59 -7.06 8.81
N PRO A 39 -3.48 -7.43 7.86
CA PRO A 39 -3.56 -6.73 6.57
C PRO A 39 -3.91 -5.25 6.73
N ALA A 40 -4.89 -4.94 7.58
CA ALA A 40 -5.34 -3.56 7.82
C ALA A 40 -4.27 -2.73 8.54
N THR A 41 -3.62 -3.29 9.55
CA THR A 41 -2.55 -2.62 10.29
C THR A 41 -1.33 -2.33 9.41
N ARG A 42 -0.94 -3.29 8.56
CA ARG A 42 0.15 -3.12 7.57
C ARG A 42 -0.15 -1.98 6.62
N ASP A 43 -1.31 -2.02 5.97
CA ASP A 43 -1.69 -1.03 4.95
C ASP A 43 -1.86 0.37 5.56
N ALA A 44 -2.41 0.45 6.78
CA ALA A 44 -2.49 1.70 7.53
C ALA A 44 -1.10 2.27 7.81
N MET A 45 -0.17 1.46 8.32
CA MET A 45 1.18 1.92 8.66
C MET A 45 2.00 2.34 7.44
N LEU A 46 1.87 1.62 6.32
CA LEU A 46 2.47 2.01 5.04
C LEU A 46 1.90 3.36 4.56
N SER A 47 0.60 3.59 4.72
CA SER A 47 -0.07 4.82 4.24
C SER A 47 0.27 6.08 5.06
N LEU A 48 0.75 5.93 6.29
CA LEU A 48 1.04 7.06 7.19
C LEU A 48 2.21 7.93 6.71
N HIS A 49 3.21 7.32 6.05
CA HIS A 49 4.43 8.00 5.67
C HIS A 49 4.91 7.55 4.27
N PRO A 50 5.46 8.44 3.42
CA PRO A 50 6.06 8.06 2.15
C PRO A 50 7.40 7.34 2.37
N TRP A 51 7.34 6.11 2.86
CA TRP A 51 8.52 5.28 3.07
C TRP A 51 9.24 5.03 1.74
N SER A 52 10.55 5.25 1.68
CA SER A 52 11.33 5.09 0.44
C SER A 52 11.24 3.69 -0.17
N PHE A 53 11.13 2.64 0.65
CA PHE A 53 11.00 1.25 0.18
C PHE A 53 9.59 0.90 -0.34
N ALA A 54 8.59 1.72 -0.02
CA ALA A 54 7.19 1.52 -0.40
C ALA A 54 6.66 2.68 -1.26
N THR A 55 7.55 3.51 -1.79
CA THR A 55 7.21 4.65 -2.65
C THR A 55 7.72 4.39 -4.06
N GLY A 56 6.86 4.57 -5.05
CA GLY A 56 7.16 4.34 -6.46
C GLY A 56 6.70 5.49 -7.35
N GLN A 57 7.18 5.49 -8.59
CA GLN A 57 6.70 6.35 -9.66
C GLN A 57 6.39 5.53 -10.89
N GLU A 58 5.25 5.80 -11.52
CA GLU A 58 4.81 5.07 -12.71
C GLU A 58 3.93 5.94 -13.62
N SER A 59 4.06 5.72 -14.93
CA SER A 59 3.15 6.32 -15.92
C SER A 59 1.86 5.52 -15.97
N LEU A 60 0.74 6.16 -15.68
CA LEU A 60 -0.54 5.46 -15.63
C LEU A 60 -1.11 5.20 -17.03
N PRO A 61 -1.65 4.00 -17.30
CA PRO A 61 -2.36 3.74 -18.54
C PRO A 61 -3.73 4.42 -18.51
N ARG A 62 -4.08 5.07 -19.63
CA ARG A 62 -5.36 5.74 -19.82
C ARG A 62 -6.49 4.74 -20.03
N LEU A 63 -7.62 4.98 -19.39
CA LEU A 63 -8.85 4.20 -19.55
C LEU A 63 -9.71 4.75 -20.70
N ALA A 64 -10.47 3.86 -21.33
CA ALA A 64 -11.43 4.23 -22.37
C ALA A 64 -12.70 4.89 -21.79
N ALA A 65 -13.02 4.62 -20.52
CA ALA A 65 -14.17 5.22 -19.85
C ALA A 65 -13.92 6.72 -19.61
N VAL A 66 -14.87 7.55 -20.06
CA VAL A 66 -14.82 9.00 -19.86
C VAL A 66 -15.42 9.33 -18.49
N PRO A 67 -14.78 10.18 -17.68
CA PRO A 67 -15.37 10.69 -16.45
C PRO A 67 -16.75 11.31 -16.66
N ALA A 68 -17.65 11.16 -15.70
CA ALA A 68 -18.99 11.76 -15.78
C ALA A 68 -18.97 13.30 -15.76
N ALA A 69 -17.99 13.91 -15.08
CA ALA A 69 -17.82 15.35 -14.97
C ALA A 69 -16.39 15.74 -14.51
N ASP A 70 -16.09 17.04 -14.53
CA ASP A 70 -14.89 17.75 -14.05
C ASP A 70 -13.57 17.53 -14.80
N PHE A 71 -13.33 16.34 -15.35
CA PHE A 71 -12.05 16.01 -16.01
C PHE A 71 -12.26 15.29 -17.34
N GLN A 72 -11.31 15.47 -18.26
CA GLN A 72 -11.40 14.87 -19.60
C GLN A 72 -11.02 13.39 -19.65
N TYR A 73 -10.09 12.95 -18.79
CA TYR A 73 -9.49 11.62 -18.87
C TYR A 73 -9.49 10.89 -17.52
N ALA A 74 -9.57 9.55 -17.60
CA ALA A 74 -9.42 8.66 -16.46
C ALA A 74 -8.23 7.73 -16.68
N PHE A 75 -7.53 7.41 -15.59
CA PHE A 75 -6.34 6.57 -15.57
C PHE A 75 -6.49 5.46 -14.54
N GLN A 76 -5.99 4.26 -14.87
CA GLN A 76 -6.01 3.12 -13.97
C GLN A 76 -4.92 3.29 -12.89
N LEU A 77 -5.29 3.08 -11.63
CA LEU A 77 -4.30 3.04 -10.55
C LEU A 77 -3.51 1.73 -10.56
N PRO A 78 -2.23 1.74 -10.14
CA PRO A 78 -1.40 0.54 -10.07
C PRO A 78 -1.93 -0.48 -9.06
N THR A 79 -1.56 -1.74 -9.23
CA THR A 79 -1.91 -2.80 -8.28
C THR A 79 -1.19 -2.59 -6.96
N GLY A 80 -1.89 -2.84 -5.85
CA GLY A 80 -1.33 -2.60 -4.50
C GLY A 80 -1.14 -1.13 -4.16
N PHE A 81 -1.76 -0.21 -4.91
CA PHE A 81 -1.82 1.21 -4.56
C PHE A 81 -2.47 1.42 -3.18
N LEU A 82 -1.83 2.26 -2.34
CA LEU A 82 -2.34 2.62 -1.01
C LEU A 82 -2.67 4.12 -0.90
N ARG A 83 -1.79 4.99 -1.40
CA ARG A 83 -1.93 6.44 -1.24
C ARG A 83 -1.22 7.20 -2.34
N VAL A 84 -1.83 8.27 -2.86
CA VAL A 84 -1.16 9.20 -3.78
C VAL A 84 -0.32 10.21 -3.00
N LEU A 85 0.87 10.48 -3.51
CA LEU A 85 1.74 11.55 -3.03
C LEU A 85 1.66 12.77 -3.95
N SER A 86 1.82 12.56 -5.25
CA SER A 86 1.74 13.62 -6.26
C SER A 86 1.47 13.05 -7.66
N ALA A 87 0.95 13.89 -8.55
CA ALA A 87 0.78 13.57 -9.96
C ALA A 87 1.34 14.70 -10.82
N GLY A 88 2.02 14.32 -11.90
CA GLY A 88 2.68 15.24 -12.81
C GLY A 88 2.66 14.75 -14.26
N SER A 89 3.10 15.59 -15.20
CA SER A 89 3.30 15.22 -16.59
C SER A 89 4.65 14.49 -16.76
N PRO A 90 4.89 13.76 -17.87
CA PRO A 90 6.21 13.20 -18.13
C PRO A 90 7.32 14.25 -17.96
N GLY A 91 8.31 13.97 -17.09
CA GLY A 91 9.39 14.89 -16.76
C GLY A 91 9.15 15.80 -15.53
N ALA A 92 7.94 15.78 -14.94
CA ALA A 92 7.64 16.46 -13.68
C ALA A 92 6.87 15.53 -12.74
N SER A 93 7.27 15.44 -11.47
CA SER A 93 6.61 14.58 -10.48
C SER A 93 5.37 15.22 -9.82
N GLN A 94 5.08 16.49 -10.13
CA GLN A 94 4.02 17.28 -9.52
C GLN A 94 3.50 18.35 -10.49
N GLY A 95 2.32 18.91 -10.17
CA GLY A 95 1.78 20.09 -10.87
C GLY A 95 0.49 19.83 -11.64
N LEU A 96 0.02 18.58 -11.71
CA LEU A 96 -1.29 18.28 -12.30
C LEU A 96 -2.40 18.45 -11.27
N ARG A 97 -3.54 18.99 -11.72
CA ARG A 97 -4.81 18.91 -10.99
C ARG A 97 -5.43 17.55 -11.28
N TYR A 98 -5.73 16.82 -10.22
CA TYR A 98 -6.33 15.50 -10.33
C TYR A 98 -7.33 15.26 -9.20
N ARG A 99 -8.20 14.27 -9.42
CA ARG A 99 -9.06 13.72 -8.37
C ARG A 99 -9.05 12.21 -8.44
N ILE A 100 -9.12 11.55 -7.30
CA ILE A 100 -9.24 10.10 -7.22
C ILE A 100 -10.70 9.78 -6.91
N LEU A 101 -11.34 9.02 -7.78
CA LEU A 101 -12.72 8.56 -7.63
C LEU A 101 -12.80 7.12 -8.14
N GLU A 102 -13.53 6.25 -7.43
CA GLU A 102 -13.79 4.88 -7.89
C GLU A 102 -12.52 4.11 -8.30
N GLU A 103 -11.43 4.25 -7.52
CA GLU A 103 -10.12 3.61 -7.80
C GLU A 103 -9.47 4.06 -9.12
N ARG A 104 -9.86 5.22 -9.64
CA ARG A 104 -9.29 5.82 -10.86
C ARG A 104 -8.79 7.22 -10.57
N LEU A 105 -7.74 7.61 -11.30
CA LEU A 105 -7.26 8.99 -11.28
C LEU A 105 -7.86 9.75 -12.46
N HIS A 106 -8.54 10.84 -12.17
CA HIS A 106 -9.19 11.71 -13.14
C HIS A 106 -8.33 12.97 -13.31
N CYS A 107 -8.00 13.32 -14.56
CA CYS A 107 -7.13 14.45 -14.90
C CYS A 107 -7.43 14.96 -16.31
N ASP A 108 -7.08 16.21 -16.59
CA ASP A 108 -7.19 16.82 -17.93
C ASP A 108 -5.95 16.58 -18.81
N ALA A 109 -4.84 16.14 -18.23
CA ALA A 109 -3.61 15.84 -18.97
C ALA A 109 -3.70 14.49 -19.67
N GLU A 110 -3.20 14.41 -20.92
CA GLU A 110 -3.21 13.18 -21.71
C GLU A 110 -2.31 12.07 -21.15
N GLN A 111 -1.25 12.45 -20.42
CA GLN A 111 -0.28 11.56 -19.81
C GLN A 111 -0.03 11.97 -18.36
N VAL A 112 -0.01 10.99 -17.46
CA VAL A 112 0.16 11.20 -16.02
C VAL A 112 1.23 10.27 -15.48
N VAL A 113 2.22 10.86 -14.82
CA VAL A 113 3.18 10.17 -13.96
C VAL A 113 2.71 10.34 -12.52
N LEU A 114 2.46 9.22 -11.85
CA LEU A 114 2.00 9.17 -10.47
C LEU A 114 3.16 8.85 -9.55
N ALA A 115 3.36 9.63 -8.49
CA ALA A 115 4.12 9.23 -7.32
C ALA A 115 3.17 8.73 -6.23
N TYR A 116 3.38 7.51 -5.76
CA TYR A 116 2.44 6.82 -4.88
C TYR A 116 3.14 5.94 -3.85
N VAL A 117 2.43 5.66 -2.77
CA VAL A 117 2.75 4.59 -1.83
C VAL A 117 2.04 3.34 -2.30
N PHE A 118 2.79 2.24 -2.39
CA PHE A 118 2.30 0.92 -2.75
C PHE A 118 2.50 -0.06 -1.60
N ARG A 119 1.91 -1.25 -1.73
CA ARG A 119 2.12 -2.38 -0.83
C ARG A 119 3.25 -3.26 -1.40
N PRO A 120 4.48 -3.19 -0.86
CA PRO A 120 5.53 -4.11 -1.27
C PRO A 120 5.32 -5.49 -0.65
N ASP A 121 6.03 -6.48 -1.21
CA ASP A 121 6.16 -7.80 -0.60
C ASP A 121 6.77 -7.69 0.81
N GLU A 122 6.30 -8.49 1.76
CA GLU A 122 6.82 -8.48 3.14
C GLU A 122 8.33 -8.70 3.22
N ALA A 123 8.93 -9.45 2.29
CA ALA A 123 10.36 -9.68 2.25
C ALA A 123 11.18 -8.41 1.98
N ALA A 124 10.57 -7.37 1.39
CA ALA A 124 11.20 -6.09 1.14
C ALA A 124 11.16 -5.15 2.36
N PHE A 125 10.48 -5.53 3.45
CA PHE A 125 10.35 -4.67 4.62
C PHE A 125 11.70 -4.50 5.34
N PRO A 126 12.19 -3.26 5.52
CA PRO A 126 13.38 -3.01 6.32
C PRO A 126 13.18 -3.42 7.78
N ALA A 127 14.28 -3.76 8.46
CA ALA A 127 14.22 -4.23 9.86
C ALA A 127 13.55 -3.22 10.81
N PHE A 128 13.75 -1.92 10.61
CA PHE A 128 13.12 -0.89 11.43
C PHE A 128 11.59 -0.86 11.26
N PHE A 129 11.11 -1.06 10.03
CA PHE A 129 9.68 -1.05 9.72
C PHE A 129 9.01 -2.31 10.27
N ALA A 130 9.61 -3.48 10.03
CA ALA A 130 9.13 -4.75 10.57
C ALA A 130 9.04 -4.74 12.10
N ALA A 131 10.04 -4.15 12.78
CA ALA A 131 10.03 -4.02 14.24
C ALA A 131 8.89 -3.12 14.75
N ALA A 132 8.65 -1.99 14.07
CA ALA A 132 7.58 -1.07 14.43
C ALA A 132 6.18 -1.64 14.10
N LEU A 133 6.03 -2.35 12.98
CA LEU A 133 4.79 -3.02 12.61
C LEU A 133 4.40 -4.11 13.63
N ALA A 134 5.38 -4.86 14.13
CA ALA A 134 5.15 -5.89 15.16
C ALA A 134 4.77 -5.32 16.55
N THR A 135 4.73 -4.00 16.72
CA THR A 135 4.34 -3.32 17.98
C THR A 135 3.06 -2.50 17.88
N ARG A 136 2.47 -2.45 16.69
CA ARG A 136 1.28 -1.67 16.37
C ARG A 136 0.02 -2.47 16.67
#